data_AF-A0A853IK35-F1
#
_entry.id   AF-A0A853IK35-F1
#
_cell.length_a   1.000
_cell.length_b   1.000
_cell.length_c   1.000
_cell.angle_alpha   90.00
_cell.angle_beta   90.00
_cell.angle_gamma   90.00
#
_symmetry.space_group_name_H-M   'P 1'
#
loop_
_entity.id
_entity.type
_entity.pdbx_description
1 polymer ?
#
loop_
_entity_poly.entity_id
_entity_poly.type
_entity_poly.pdbx_seq_one_letter_code
_entity_poly.pdbx_strand_id
1 'polypeptide(L)'
;MKRSNRQGLAIALAILLLVGGVLLSWLTHGRGVVRDDPKRNISVPKTLTVPLQVRAAYNAEKIFVNYRWPADRPGLFHDVLVYEGGRWVVKGRATPGSQPDGMHEDRVAMMLDDGGVPEFARYGGYITVGDGILTFTNEASEDAVKAHPYLGGKLKQEEVSKSLPGTRSDINDWASLRSEEVLGAQRRAGYFLDLWHWRSHRANPIGMSDDQMVAEVRGGDDGKSAAGTNWDGERQQPRLMFDAAAVRHKALQWADVVAGRIDQESVYYLVEGQAVPFDPQAGWVEGDTLPRRFLRQPEGSKADITVQGKGRWADGHWDVTLSRALDTGHPLDDKILRDHGLYDVAFAIHRHATGGRWHYVSLPMSLGLGRDADIVAMQFDVAEPTWSGPGREVTLFYPGQVSWPHLHSKAHAGAEAIARRLPVHTRHSVEQLKHYGIEVEFAQEMRRQWLWTLWSGLALILGIGFALNMALAQRRGA
;
A
#
# COMPACT_ATOMS: atom_id res chain seq x y z
N MET A 1 20.83 -68.05 14.34
CA MET A 1 20.45 -66.87 15.15
C MET A 1 20.67 -65.50 14.48
N LYS A 2 21.78 -65.19 13.78
CA LYS A 2 22.02 -63.83 13.21
C LYS A 2 21.08 -63.34 12.09
N ARG A 3 20.44 -64.24 11.31
CA ARG A 3 19.52 -63.87 10.21
C ARG A 3 18.13 -63.41 10.67
N SER A 4 17.59 -64.03 11.72
CA SER A 4 16.24 -63.73 12.26
C SER A 4 16.17 -62.34 12.91
N ASN A 5 17.19 -61.92 13.68
CA ASN A 5 17.26 -60.58 14.25
C ASN A 5 17.33 -59.47 13.19
N ARG A 6 18.01 -59.73 12.06
CA ARG A 6 18.10 -58.76 10.95
C ARG A 6 16.77 -58.59 10.22
N GLN A 7 15.97 -59.66 10.08
CA GLN A 7 14.64 -59.60 9.49
C GLN A 7 13.61 -58.89 10.39
N GLY A 8 13.68 -59.09 11.71
CA GLY A 8 12.83 -58.37 12.65
C GLY A 8 13.10 -56.86 12.67
N LEU A 9 14.38 -56.47 12.71
CA LEU A 9 14.79 -55.06 12.65
C LEU A 9 14.38 -54.38 11.33
N ALA A 10 14.52 -55.12 10.23
CA ALA A 10 14.11 -54.73 8.90
C ALA A 10 12.60 -54.43 8.82
N ILE A 11 11.75 -55.33 9.30
CA ILE A 11 10.27 -55.14 9.31
C ILE A 11 9.88 -53.97 10.19
N ALA A 12 10.47 -53.85 11.38
CA ALA A 12 10.22 -52.73 12.28
C ALA A 12 10.57 -51.38 11.60
N LEU A 13 11.67 -51.32 10.87
CA LEU A 13 12.06 -50.13 10.12
C LEU A 13 11.09 -49.81 8.97
N ALA A 14 10.62 -50.81 8.23
CA ALA A 14 9.65 -50.62 7.15
C ALA A 14 8.31 -50.09 7.67
N ILE A 15 7.80 -50.65 8.77
CA ILE A 15 6.58 -50.20 9.44
C ILE A 15 6.78 -48.78 9.96
N LEU A 16 7.92 -48.49 10.58
CA LEU A 16 8.23 -47.16 11.10
C LEU A 16 8.31 -46.11 9.99
N LEU A 17 8.90 -46.43 8.84
CA LEU A 17 8.95 -45.54 7.68
C LEU A 17 7.56 -45.33 7.06
N LEU A 18 6.75 -46.38 6.96
CA LEU A 18 5.42 -46.30 6.35
C LEU A 18 4.44 -45.55 7.27
N VAL A 19 4.35 -45.94 8.54
CA VAL A 19 3.49 -45.27 9.54
C VAL A 19 3.98 -43.84 9.79
N GLY A 20 5.29 -43.64 9.92
CA GLY A 20 5.89 -42.31 10.07
C GLY A 20 5.63 -41.42 8.86
N GLY A 21 5.75 -41.95 7.64
CA GLY A 21 5.46 -41.24 6.40
C GLY A 21 3.98 -40.85 6.28
N VAL A 22 3.06 -41.77 6.60
CA VAL A 22 1.60 -41.50 6.62
C VAL A 22 1.25 -40.47 7.69
N LEU A 23 1.77 -40.60 8.91
CA LEU A 23 1.51 -39.64 10.00
C LEU A 23 2.07 -38.25 9.68
N LEU A 24 3.29 -38.18 9.14
CA LEU A 24 3.89 -36.92 8.71
C LEU A 24 3.07 -36.29 7.58
N SER A 25 2.63 -37.09 6.60
CA SER A 25 1.74 -36.63 5.54
C SER A 25 0.43 -36.12 6.14
N TRP A 26 -0.25 -36.88 6.99
CA TRP A 26 -1.50 -36.49 7.64
C TRP A 26 -1.39 -35.18 8.45
N LEU A 27 -0.30 -35.01 9.21
CA LEU A 27 -0.09 -33.85 10.07
C LEU A 27 0.30 -32.58 9.30
N THR A 28 0.87 -32.73 8.11
CA THR A 28 1.39 -31.61 7.32
C THR A 28 0.50 -31.28 6.14
N HIS A 29 -0.19 -32.25 5.54
CA HIS A 29 -1.07 -32.04 4.39
C HIS A 29 -2.35 -31.32 4.80
N GLY A 30 -2.84 -30.40 3.95
CA GLY A 30 -4.10 -29.68 4.17
C GLY A 30 -4.08 -28.57 5.24
N ARG A 31 -2.97 -28.35 5.97
CA ARG A 31 -2.81 -27.14 6.79
C ARG A 31 -2.43 -25.99 5.87
N GLY A 32 -3.36 -25.07 5.64
CA GLY A 32 -3.11 -23.87 4.83
C GLY A 32 -1.86 -23.13 5.29
N VAL A 33 -0.94 -22.86 4.36
CA VAL A 33 0.30 -22.10 4.62
C VAL A 33 0.01 -20.61 4.76
N VAL A 34 -0.96 -20.13 3.98
CA VAL A 34 -1.40 -18.74 3.97
C VAL A 34 -2.35 -18.52 5.15
N ARG A 35 -1.93 -17.68 6.09
CA ARG A 35 -2.71 -17.27 7.26
C ARG A 35 -2.24 -15.90 7.73
N ASP A 36 -3.15 -15.12 8.31
CA ASP A 36 -2.79 -13.85 8.91
C ASP A 36 -1.81 -14.04 10.07
N ASP A 37 -0.83 -13.15 10.15
CA ASP A 37 0.15 -13.06 11.23
C ASP A 37 0.50 -11.59 11.47
N PRO A 38 -0.37 -10.85 12.19
CA PRO A 38 -0.18 -9.42 12.41
C PRO A 38 1.16 -9.07 13.08
N LYS A 39 1.75 -9.98 13.88
CA LYS A 39 3.05 -9.75 14.52
C LYS A 39 4.20 -9.63 13.54
N ARG A 40 4.05 -10.20 12.33
CA ARG A 40 5.01 -10.12 11.23
C ARG A 40 4.53 -9.19 10.12
N ASN A 41 3.57 -8.30 10.39
CA ASN A 41 2.94 -7.47 9.35
C ASN A 41 2.33 -8.31 8.21
N ILE A 42 1.64 -9.41 8.52
CA ILE A 42 0.95 -10.25 7.53
C ILE A 42 -0.56 -10.19 7.75
N SER A 43 -1.27 -9.73 6.73
CA SER A 43 -2.72 -9.85 6.60
C SER A 43 -3.06 -9.93 5.12
N VAL A 44 -3.79 -10.95 4.69
CA VAL A 44 -4.10 -11.18 3.27
C VAL A 44 -5.56 -10.83 3.00
N PRO A 45 -5.86 -9.87 2.10
CA PRO A 45 -7.24 -9.54 1.80
C PRO A 45 -7.96 -10.70 1.08
N LYS A 46 -9.26 -10.85 1.34
CA LYS A 46 -10.08 -11.86 0.65
C LYS A 46 -10.23 -11.57 -0.85
N THR A 47 -10.34 -10.29 -1.20
CA THR A 47 -10.41 -9.82 -2.57
C THR A 47 -9.01 -9.45 -3.04
N LEU A 48 -8.52 -10.09 -4.10
CA LEU A 48 -7.16 -9.89 -4.59
C LEU A 48 -7.06 -8.94 -5.78
N THR A 49 -8.19 -8.61 -6.41
CA THR A 49 -8.28 -7.65 -7.52
C THR A 49 -9.46 -6.71 -7.36
N VAL A 50 -9.31 -5.49 -7.85
CA VAL A 50 -10.36 -4.46 -7.82
C VAL A 50 -10.34 -3.67 -9.14
N PRO A 51 -11.47 -3.45 -9.81
CA PRO A 51 -11.52 -2.58 -10.98
C PRO A 51 -11.44 -1.10 -10.56
N LEU A 52 -10.60 -0.34 -11.25
CA LEU A 52 -10.56 1.12 -11.21
C LEU A 52 -10.93 1.64 -12.60
N GLN A 53 -11.93 2.50 -12.69
CA GLN A 53 -12.22 3.23 -13.92
C GLN A 53 -11.49 4.56 -13.88
N VAL A 54 -10.74 4.85 -14.95
CA VAL A 54 -10.01 6.10 -15.12
C VAL A 54 -10.51 6.83 -16.36
N ARG A 55 -10.79 8.12 -16.23
CA ARG A 55 -10.96 9.03 -17.36
C ARG A 55 -9.99 10.19 -17.21
N ALA A 56 -9.53 10.73 -18.32
CA ALA A 56 -8.69 11.92 -18.31
C ALA A 56 -9.18 12.92 -19.36
N ALA A 57 -9.04 14.19 -19.04
CA ALA A 57 -9.35 15.29 -19.94
C ALA A 57 -8.41 16.44 -19.64
N TYR A 58 -8.13 17.31 -20.61
CA TYR A 58 -7.31 18.49 -20.38
C TYR A 58 -7.73 19.64 -21.29
N ASN A 59 -7.41 20.86 -20.90
CA ASN A 59 -7.54 22.06 -21.72
C ASN A 59 -6.19 22.80 -21.76
N ALA A 60 -6.17 24.05 -22.22
CA ALA A 60 -4.93 24.83 -22.33
C ALA A 60 -4.23 25.09 -20.97
N GLU A 61 -4.94 24.97 -19.85
CA GLU A 61 -4.42 25.35 -18.53
C GLU A 61 -4.28 24.16 -17.57
N LYS A 62 -5.19 23.19 -17.63
CA LYS A 62 -5.33 22.15 -16.60
C LYS A 62 -5.54 20.76 -17.20
N ILE A 63 -5.12 19.78 -16.44
CA ILE A 63 -5.52 18.38 -16.61
C ILE A 63 -6.52 17.99 -15.51
N PHE A 64 -7.42 17.08 -15.85
CA PHE A 64 -8.43 16.49 -14.98
C PHE A 64 -8.34 14.98 -15.09
N VAL A 65 -8.27 14.29 -13.95
CA VAL A 65 -8.28 12.83 -13.89
C VAL A 65 -9.40 12.37 -12.97
N ASN A 66 -10.34 11.63 -13.54
CA ASN A 66 -11.47 11.05 -12.84
C ASN A 66 -11.18 9.59 -12.50
N TYR A 67 -11.43 9.24 -11.24
CA TYR A 67 -11.25 7.92 -10.67
C TYR A 67 -12.58 7.43 -10.14
N ARG A 68 -12.96 6.20 -10.51
CA ARG A 68 -14.14 5.54 -9.96
C ARG A 68 -13.86 4.09 -9.59
N TRP A 69 -14.08 3.71 -8.34
CA TRP A 69 -13.79 2.35 -7.84
C TRP A 69 -14.83 1.89 -6.81
N PRO A 70 -15.05 0.57 -6.65
CA PRO A 70 -16.01 0.06 -5.69
C PRO A 70 -15.47 0.14 -4.25
N ALA A 71 -16.34 0.56 -3.32
CA ALA A 71 -16.10 0.62 -1.89
C ALA A 71 -17.41 0.27 -1.17
N ASP A 72 -17.42 -0.74 -0.31
CA ASP A 72 -18.67 -1.23 0.29
C ASP A 72 -19.28 -0.20 1.26
N ARG A 73 -18.42 0.64 1.83
CA ARG A 73 -18.73 1.81 2.66
C ARG A 73 -17.67 2.88 2.40
N PRO A 74 -17.97 4.17 2.61
CA PRO A 74 -16.96 5.20 2.50
C PRO A 74 -16.03 5.16 3.73
N GLY A 75 -14.73 5.00 3.51
CA GLY A 75 -13.74 5.20 4.56
C GLY A 75 -13.56 6.69 4.82
N LEU A 76 -14.37 7.28 5.71
CA LEU A 76 -14.40 8.73 5.97
C LEU A 76 -13.45 9.21 7.06
N PHE A 77 -12.92 8.33 7.91
CA PHE A 77 -12.14 8.71 9.10
C PHE A 77 -10.69 8.25 9.01
N HIS A 78 -9.79 9.01 9.61
CA HIS A 78 -8.38 8.64 9.81
C HIS A 78 -7.99 8.97 11.24
N ASP A 79 -7.84 7.94 12.09
CA ASP A 79 -7.58 7.99 13.53
C ASP A 79 -8.26 9.12 14.36
N VAL A 80 -8.80 8.78 15.52
CA VAL A 80 -9.62 9.72 16.30
C VAL A 80 -9.13 9.83 17.73
N LEU A 81 -9.52 10.92 18.39
CA LEU A 81 -9.38 11.13 19.82
C LEU A 81 -10.72 10.80 20.46
N VAL A 82 -10.74 9.90 21.43
CA VAL A 82 -11.94 9.50 22.18
C VAL A 82 -11.72 9.81 23.64
N TYR A 83 -12.71 10.42 24.29
CA TYR A 83 -12.68 10.67 25.73
C TYR A 83 -13.11 9.40 26.48
N GLU A 84 -12.16 8.79 27.20
CA GLU A 84 -12.36 7.53 27.92
C GLU A 84 -11.71 7.57 29.31
N GLY A 85 -12.49 7.25 30.35
CA GLY A 85 -11.99 7.19 31.72
C GLY A 85 -11.38 8.50 32.20
N GLY A 86 -11.97 9.64 31.80
CA GLY A 86 -11.53 10.98 32.21
C GLY A 86 -10.38 11.58 31.39
N ARG A 87 -9.92 10.91 30.32
CA ARG A 87 -8.79 11.36 29.49
C ARG A 87 -9.05 11.15 28.00
N TRP A 88 -8.32 11.86 27.16
CA TRP A 88 -8.33 11.65 25.71
C TRP A 88 -7.35 10.55 25.31
N VAL A 89 -7.83 9.57 24.55
CA VAL A 89 -7.02 8.46 24.01
C VAL A 89 -7.14 8.42 22.49
N VAL A 90 -6.06 8.00 21.83
CA VAL A 90 -6.06 7.79 20.38
C VAL A 90 -6.64 6.42 20.06
N LYS A 91 -7.67 6.38 19.20
CA LYS A 91 -8.21 5.16 18.60
C LYS A 91 -8.05 5.17 17.08
N GLY A 92 -8.09 4.00 16.47
CA GLY A 92 -8.03 3.91 15.00
C GLY A 92 -6.63 3.93 14.37
N ARG A 93 -5.56 3.70 15.15
CA ARG A 93 -4.21 3.58 14.60
C ARG A 93 -4.14 2.48 13.54
N ALA A 94 -3.25 2.66 12.56
CA ALA A 94 -3.00 1.66 11.54
C ALA A 94 -2.57 0.33 12.17
N THR A 95 -3.02 -0.75 11.57
CA THR A 95 -2.72 -2.13 11.96
C THR A 95 -2.51 -2.94 10.67
N PRO A 96 -1.86 -4.10 10.74
CA PRO A 96 -1.86 -5.03 9.64
C PRO A 96 -3.26 -5.39 9.16
N GLY A 97 -3.52 -5.15 7.88
CA GLY A 97 -4.81 -5.37 7.23
C GLY A 97 -5.82 -4.25 7.47
N SER A 98 -7.09 -4.62 7.49
CA SER A 98 -8.20 -3.71 7.80
C SER A 98 -8.21 -3.33 9.28
N GLN A 99 -8.28 -2.04 9.56
CA GLN A 99 -8.42 -1.53 10.92
C GLN A 99 -9.83 -1.89 11.46
N PRO A 100 -9.92 -2.60 12.61
CA PRO A 100 -11.18 -3.19 13.08
C PRO A 100 -12.34 -2.21 13.29
N ASP A 101 -12.04 -0.98 13.68
CA ASP A 101 -13.04 0.07 13.94
C ASP A 101 -13.39 0.88 12.68
N GLY A 102 -12.76 0.59 11.53
CA GLY A 102 -13.00 1.30 10.28
C GLY A 102 -12.28 2.66 10.17
N MET A 103 -11.26 2.93 11.00
CA MET A 103 -10.67 4.26 11.18
C MET A 103 -9.45 4.54 10.27
N HIS A 104 -9.49 4.05 9.03
CA HIS A 104 -8.55 4.45 7.98
C HIS A 104 -9.31 4.87 6.74
N GLU A 105 -8.89 6.02 6.23
CA GLU A 105 -9.57 6.68 5.14
C GLU A 105 -9.30 5.96 3.80
N ASP A 106 -10.30 5.98 2.93
CA ASP A 106 -10.15 5.54 1.55
C ASP A 106 -9.28 6.53 0.76
N ARG A 107 -8.47 6.00 -0.16
CA ARG A 107 -7.48 6.78 -0.90
C ARG A 107 -7.40 6.29 -2.33
N VAL A 108 -7.12 7.22 -3.24
CA VAL A 108 -6.65 6.93 -4.60
C VAL A 108 -5.37 7.71 -4.83
N ALA A 109 -4.40 7.07 -5.47
CA ALA A 109 -3.14 7.69 -5.81
C ALA A 109 -2.71 7.35 -7.24
N MET A 110 -1.99 8.27 -7.86
CA MET A 110 -1.37 8.11 -9.17
C MET A 110 0.08 8.56 -9.08
N MET A 111 1.00 7.67 -9.41
CA MET A 111 2.37 8.04 -9.73
C MET A 111 2.42 8.43 -11.21
N LEU A 112 3.13 9.51 -11.53
CA LEU A 112 3.31 10.03 -12.88
C LEU A 112 4.80 10.31 -13.16
N ASP A 113 5.24 9.99 -14.37
CA ASP A 113 6.58 10.30 -14.87
C ASP A 113 6.52 10.78 -16.33
N ASP A 114 7.47 11.62 -16.71
CA ASP A 114 7.65 12.18 -18.05
C ASP A 114 8.80 11.52 -18.83
N GLY A 115 9.28 10.36 -18.37
CA GLY A 115 10.46 9.66 -18.87
C GLY A 115 11.75 9.96 -18.09
N GLY A 116 11.68 10.83 -17.08
CA GLY A 116 12.80 11.11 -16.17
C GLY A 116 13.21 9.92 -15.30
N VAL A 117 12.35 8.91 -15.13
CA VAL A 117 12.61 7.68 -14.37
C VAL A 117 12.49 6.45 -15.30
N PRO A 118 13.59 6.05 -15.98
CA PRO A 118 13.55 5.07 -17.08
C PRO A 118 12.98 3.68 -16.73
N GLU A 119 13.04 3.28 -15.46
CA GLU A 119 12.50 2.01 -14.97
C GLU A 119 10.98 2.04 -14.76
N PHE A 120 10.38 3.22 -14.61
CA PHE A 120 8.98 3.35 -14.21
C PHE A 120 8.02 2.85 -15.28
N ALA A 121 8.23 3.21 -16.55
CA ALA A 121 7.47 2.68 -17.70
C ALA A 121 7.44 1.13 -17.76
N ARG A 122 8.49 0.48 -17.25
CA ARG A 122 8.66 -0.98 -17.35
C ARG A 122 8.07 -1.72 -16.17
N TYR A 123 8.13 -1.14 -14.98
CA TYR A 123 7.90 -1.86 -13.72
C TYR A 123 6.90 -1.16 -12.78
N GLY A 124 6.46 0.06 -13.11
CA GLY A 124 5.54 0.86 -12.31
C GLY A 124 6.02 1.04 -10.87
N GLY A 125 5.09 1.02 -9.93
CA GLY A 125 5.37 1.27 -8.51
C GLY A 125 6.36 0.30 -7.84
N TYR A 126 6.69 -0.86 -8.44
CA TYR A 126 7.63 -1.82 -7.85
C TYR A 126 9.05 -1.24 -7.67
N ILE A 127 9.47 -0.32 -8.53
CA ILE A 127 10.79 0.33 -8.42
C ILE A 127 10.91 1.14 -7.13
N THR A 128 9.78 1.56 -6.55
CA THR A 128 9.74 2.41 -5.37
C THR A 128 9.84 1.63 -4.06
N VAL A 129 9.82 0.30 -4.12
CA VAL A 129 9.77 -0.59 -2.94
C VAL A 129 11.17 -1.07 -2.62
N GLY A 130 11.90 -0.30 -1.81
CA GLY A 130 13.26 -0.61 -1.37
C GLY A 130 13.35 -1.70 -0.31
N ASP A 131 14.58 -2.02 0.10
CA ASP A 131 14.83 -2.83 1.30
C ASP A 131 14.30 -2.13 2.57
N GLY A 132 13.96 -2.90 3.61
CA GLY A 132 13.59 -2.35 4.91
C GLY A 132 12.33 -1.48 4.97
N ILE A 133 11.54 -1.40 3.89
CA ILE A 133 10.38 -0.51 3.80
C ILE A 133 9.33 -0.80 4.89
N LEU A 134 8.70 0.27 5.38
CA LEU A 134 7.58 0.25 6.33
C LEU A 134 6.58 -0.87 6.02
N THR A 135 6.10 -1.54 7.07
CA THR A 135 5.04 -2.57 7.05
C THR A 135 5.40 -3.86 6.31
N PHE A 136 6.64 -4.03 5.85
CA PHE A 136 7.13 -5.35 5.43
C PHE A 136 7.56 -6.19 6.65
N THR A 137 7.71 -7.49 6.43
CA THR A 137 8.21 -8.45 7.44
C THR A 137 9.65 -8.19 7.84
N ASN A 138 10.44 -7.57 6.95
CA ASN A 138 11.82 -7.15 7.16
C ASN A 138 11.97 -5.63 7.35
N GLU A 139 10.90 -4.95 7.79
CA GLU A 139 10.91 -3.51 8.06
C GLU A 139 12.11 -3.10 8.93
N ALA A 140 12.78 -2.01 8.55
CA ALA A 140 13.87 -1.44 9.33
C ALA A 140 13.33 -0.87 10.64
N SER A 141 14.09 -1.02 11.73
CA SER A 141 13.65 -0.49 13.02
C SER A 141 13.64 1.04 13.03
N GLU A 142 12.64 1.61 13.70
CA GLU A 142 12.51 3.05 13.90
C GLU A 142 13.79 3.68 14.47
N ASP A 143 14.41 3.04 15.47
CA ASP A 143 15.67 3.49 16.07
C ASP A 143 16.82 3.58 15.05
N ALA A 144 16.91 2.61 14.14
CA ALA A 144 17.95 2.62 13.11
C ALA A 144 17.73 3.75 12.09
N VAL A 145 16.47 4.00 11.70
CA VAL A 145 16.13 5.09 10.78
C VAL A 145 16.40 6.45 11.43
N LYS A 146 15.99 6.63 12.70
CA LYS A 146 16.25 7.85 13.48
C LYS A 146 17.74 8.12 13.66
N ALA A 147 18.55 7.08 13.83
CA ALA A 147 20.00 7.20 13.95
C ALA A 147 20.71 7.53 12.63
N HIS A 148 20.06 7.33 11.48
CA HIS A 148 20.67 7.62 10.18
C HIS A 148 20.90 9.14 10.01
N PRO A 149 22.13 9.61 9.71
CA PRO A 149 22.46 11.04 9.69
C PRO A 149 21.58 11.88 8.75
N TYR A 150 21.31 11.38 7.54
CA TYR A 150 20.46 12.07 6.58
C TYR A 150 18.96 11.79 6.80
N LEU A 151 18.51 10.53 6.71
CA LEU A 151 17.09 10.17 6.83
C LEU A 151 16.48 10.59 8.18
N GLY A 152 17.03 10.14 9.31
CA GLY A 152 16.55 10.53 10.64
C GLY A 152 17.01 11.92 11.08
N GLY A 153 18.28 12.26 10.83
CA GLY A 153 18.87 13.53 11.28
C GLY A 153 18.37 14.75 10.51
N LYS A 154 18.40 14.70 9.16
CA LYS A 154 18.03 15.84 8.29
C LYS A 154 16.55 15.79 7.88
N LEU A 155 16.10 14.67 7.32
CA LEU A 155 14.72 14.53 6.81
C LEU A 155 13.70 14.15 7.88
N LYS A 156 14.13 13.91 9.12
CA LYS A 156 13.28 13.56 10.27
C LYS A 156 12.38 12.35 10.01
N GLN A 157 12.85 11.41 9.19
CA GLN A 157 12.16 10.15 8.95
C GLN A 157 12.24 9.26 10.19
N GLU A 158 11.15 8.57 10.48
CA GLU A 158 11.08 7.57 11.54
C GLU A 158 10.95 6.14 10.96
N GLU A 159 10.74 6.04 9.66
CA GLU A 159 10.49 4.79 8.94
C GLU A 159 11.11 4.87 7.53
N VAL A 160 11.43 3.72 6.93
CA VAL A 160 11.82 3.67 5.52
C VAL A 160 10.56 3.75 4.67
N SER A 161 10.39 4.84 3.93
CA SER A 161 9.29 5.02 2.99
C SER A 161 9.67 4.57 1.57
N LYS A 162 8.75 4.73 0.61
CA LYS A 162 9.04 4.48 -0.81
C LYS A 162 10.21 5.35 -1.29
N SER A 163 11.09 4.81 -2.12
CA SER A 163 12.23 5.56 -2.68
C SER A 163 12.65 5.01 -4.04
N LEU A 164 13.20 5.84 -4.92
CA LEU A 164 13.74 5.41 -6.21
C LEU A 164 15.08 4.69 -6.08
N PRO A 165 15.34 3.60 -6.85
CA PRO A 165 16.53 2.78 -6.69
C PRO A 165 17.84 3.55 -6.86
N GLY A 166 17.88 4.51 -7.80
CA GLY A 166 19.07 5.30 -8.10
C GLY A 166 19.54 6.20 -6.96
N THR A 167 18.70 6.43 -5.94
CA THR A 167 19.04 7.22 -4.75
C THR A 167 19.87 6.44 -3.74
N ARG A 168 20.05 5.13 -3.95
CA ARG A 168 20.91 4.26 -3.16
C ARG A 168 22.17 3.86 -3.93
N SER A 169 23.27 3.62 -3.23
CA SER A 169 24.47 3.01 -3.80
C SER A 169 24.36 1.49 -3.88
N ASP A 170 23.60 0.87 -2.99
CA ASP A 170 23.20 -0.53 -3.02
C ASP A 170 21.68 -0.64 -2.85
N ILE A 171 21.00 -1.25 -3.83
CA ILE A 171 19.55 -1.42 -3.76
C ILE A 171 19.12 -2.29 -2.57
N ASN A 172 20.01 -3.17 -2.08
CA ASN A 172 19.75 -4.09 -0.96
C ASN A 172 19.98 -3.45 0.42
N ASP A 173 20.35 -2.17 0.47
CA ASP A 173 20.61 -1.46 1.72
C ASP A 173 19.91 -0.10 1.70
N TRP A 174 18.84 0.02 2.49
CA TRP A 174 18.06 1.24 2.63
C TRP A 174 18.89 2.41 3.18
N ALA A 175 19.95 2.13 3.94
CA ALA A 175 20.83 3.14 4.55
C ALA A 175 21.94 3.61 3.60
N SER A 176 22.12 2.96 2.45
CA SER A 176 23.16 3.27 1.47
C SER A 176 22.83 4.50 0.61
N LEU A 177 22.32 5.57 1.22
CA LEU A 177 21.90 6.77 0.51
C LEU A 177 23.08 7.44 -0.23
N ARG A 178 22.84 7.86 -1.48
CA ARG A 178 23.79 8.66 -2.25
C ARG A 178 24.06 10.00 -1.55
N SER A 179 25.16 10.66 -1.89
CA SER A 179 25.46 12.00 -1.36
C SER A 179 24.40 13.02 -1.74
N GLU A 180 24.23 14.05 -0.91
CA GLU A 180 23.23 15.11 -1.16
C GLU A 180 23.43 15.81 -2.51
N GLU A 181 24.68 15.97 -2.94
CA GLU A 181 25.02 16.54 -4.24
C GLU A 181 24.45 15.70 -5.38
N VAL A 182 24.59 14.36 -5.29
CA VAL A 182 24.05 13.42 -6.28
C VAL A 182 22.53 13.43 -6.25
N LEU A 183 21.91 13.44 -5.06
CA LEU A 183 20.45 13.51 -4.93
C LEU A 183 19.89 14.81 -5.51
N GLY A 184 20.53 15.94 -5.23
CA GLY A 184 20.16 17.23 -5.80
C GLY A 184 20.35 17.28 -7.33
N ALA A 185 21.40 16.64 -7.86
CA ALA A 185 21.60 16.53 -9.31
C ALA A 185 20.54 15.64 -9.96
N GLN A 186 20.20 14.51 -9.35
CA GLN A 186 19.11 13.62 -9.77
C GLN A 186 17.77 14.38 -9.82
N ARG A 187 17.45 15.12 -8.76
CA ARG A 187 16.26 15.97 -8.67
C ARG A 187 16.17 16.96 -9.83
N ARG A 188 17.23 17.74 -10.07
CA ARG A 188 17.29 18.72 -11.18
C ARG A 188 17.23 18.07 -12.57
N ALA A 189 17.66 16.82 -12.68
CA ALA A 189 17.55 16.04 -13.91
C ALA A 189 16.18 15.35 -14.09
N GLY A 190 15.22 15.59 -13.19
CA GLY A 190 13.88 15.01 -13.27
C GLY A 190 13.77 13.58 -12.74
N TYR A 191 14.76 13.06 -12.00
CA TYR A 191 14.73 11.71 -11.44
C TYR A 191 13.90 11.65 -10.15
N PHE A 192 12.58 11.75 -10.32
CA PHE A 192 11.57 11.60 -9.27
C PHE A 192 10.25 11.19 -9.92
N LEU A 193 9.34 10.62 -9.12
CA LEU A 193 7.96 10.40 -9.52
C LEU A 193 7.09 11.45 -8.83
N ASP A 194 6.21 12.06 -9.59
CA ASP A 194 5.13 12.93 -9.11
C ASP A 194 3.98 12.02 -8.61
N LEU A 195 3.43 12.32 -7.44
CA LEU A 195 2.52 11.45 -6.69
C LEU A 195 1.27 12.22 -6.26
N TRP A 196 0.21 12.06 -7.04
CA TRP A 196 -1.10 12.58 -6.72
C TRP A 196 -1.72 11.66 -5.68
N HIS A 197 -2.19 12.20 -4.56
CA HIS A 197 -2.68 11.37 -3.45
C HIS A 197 -3.93 11.96 -2.81
N TRP A 198 -5.09 11.54 -3.32
CA TRP A 198 -6.36 11.94 -2.73
C TRP A 198 -6.67 11.13 -1.47
N ARG A 199 -7.18 11.83 -0.46
CA ARG A 199 -7.47 11.29 0.87
C ARG A 199 -8.84 11.77 1.35
N SER A 200 -9.76 10.83 1.56
CA SER A 200 -11.17 11.13 1.82
C SER A 200 -11.44 11.91 3.12
N HIS A 201 -10.58 11.79 4.15
CA HIS A 201 -10.67 12.59 5.36
C HIS A 201 -9.73 13.79 5.33
N ARG A 202 -8.44 13.55 5.03
CA ARG A 202 -7.36 14.53 5.22
C ARG A 202 -7.26 15.62 4.14
N ALA A 203 -8.05 15.57 3.07
CA ALA A 203 -8.01 16.57 2.01
C ALA A 203 -9.37 16.80 1.33
N ASN A 204 -10.12 15.74 1.04
CA ASN A 204 -11.39 15.83 0.30
C ASN A 204 -12.42 16.82 0.89
N PRO A 205 -12.63 16.95 2.22
CA PRO A 205 -13.68 17.82 2.74
C PRO A 205 -13.45 19.31 2.48
N ILE A 206 -12.21 19.72 2.19
CA ILE A 206 -11.86 21.09 1.81
C ILE A 206 -11.56 21.24 0.31
N GLY A 207 -11.92 20.23 -0.50
CA GLY A 207 -11.74 20.25 -1.95
C GLY A 207 -10.28 20.11 -2.41
N MET A 208 -9.42 19.53 -1.57
CA MET A 208 -7.99 19.39 -1.85
C MET A 208 -7.59 17.92 -2.05
N SER A 209 -6.42 17.72 -2.65
CA SER A 209 -5.67 16.47 -2.61
C SER A 209 -4.28 16.76 -2.06
N ASP A 210 -3.57 15.75 -1.56
CA ASP A 210 -2.13 15.94 -1.33
C ASP A 210 -1.40 15.91 -2.67
N ASP A 211 -0.47 16.84 -2.83
CA ASP A 211 0.61 16.76 -3.81
C ASP A 211 1.91 16.27 -3.14
N GLN A 212 2.52 15.27 -3.79
CA GLN A 212 3.62 14.50 -3.24
C GLN A 212 4.58 14.07 -4.33
N MET A 213 5.70 13.51 -3.88
CA MET A 213 6.71 12.95 -4.75
C MET A 213 7.39 11.72 -4.15
N VAL A 214 8.01 10.92 -5.02
CA VAL A 214 8.93 9.84 -4.64
C VAL A 214 10.30 10.08 -5.27
N ALA A 215 11.31 10.24 -4.42
CA ALA A 215 12.72 10.24 -4.81
C ALA A 215 13.56 9.50 -3.76
N GLU A 216 14.39 10.17 -2.96
CA GLU A 216 15.15 9.49 -1.89
C GLU A 216 14.25 8.96 -0.78
N VAL A 217 13.06 9.56 -0.64
CA VAL A 217 11.95 9.21 0.24
C VAL A 217 10.63 9.54 -0.49
N ARG A 218 9.50 9.07 0.04
CA ARG A 218 8.18 9.62 -0.29
C ARG A 218 7.96 10.84 0.58
N GLY A 219 8.07 12.03 -0.01
CA GLY A 219 7.81 13.31 0.61
C GLY A 219 6.54 13.93 0.07
N GLY A 220 5.99 14.92 0.77
CA GLY A 220 5.14 15.87 0.08
C GLY A 220 6.00 17.01 -0.48
N ASP A 221 5.47 17.77 -1.43
CA ASP A 221 6.20 18.86 -2.11
C ASP A 221 6.47 20.07 -1.22
N ASP A 222 7.08 21.13 -1.72
CA ASP A 222 7.35 22.28 -0.86
C ASP A 222 6.07 22.98 -0.38
N GLY A 223 6.09 23.46 0.86
CA GLY A 223 5.00 24.20 1.49
C GLY A 223 4.21 23.44 2.57
N LYS A 224 2.95 23.83 2.77
CA LYS A 224 2.12 23.45 3.92
C LYS A 224 1.04 22.44 3.52
N SER A 225 0.90 21.35 4.29
CA SER A 225 -0.07 20.28 4.04
C SER A 225 -1.51 20.69 4.38
N ALA A 226 -2.47 20.06 3.68
CA ALA A 226 -3.92 20.20 3.90
C ALA A 226 -4.40 19.70 5.29
N ALA A 227 -3.57 18.97 6.02
CA ALA A 227 -3.90 18.46 7.35
C ALA A 227 -2.79 18.68 8.39
N GLY A 228 -3.20 18.87 9.64
CA GLY A 228 -2.35 18.92 10.84
C GLY A 228 -2.80 17.94 11.92
N THR A 229 -2.07 17.89 13.04
CA THR A 229 -2.37 17.00 14.18
C THR A 229 -3.06 17.76 15.30
N ASN A 230 -4.25 17.30 15.69
CA ASN A 230 -5.07 17.85 16.77
C ASN A 230 -4.63 17.33 18.16
N TRP A 231 -3.35 17.44 18.51
CA TRP A 231 -2.87 16.96 19.81
C TRP A 231 -1.84 17.89 20.44
N ASP A 232 -2.08 18.27 21.68
CA ASP A 232 -1.12 18.95 22.54
C ASP A 232 -0.41 17.89 23.40
N GLY A 233 0.86 17.65 23.10
CA GLY A 233 1.66 16.66 23.81
C GLY A 233 2.06 17.10 25.23
N GLU A 234 2.13 18.41 25.50
CA GLU A 234 2.48 18.91 26.83
C GLU A 234 1.27 18.83 27.76
N ARG A 235 0.10 19.24 27.25
CA ARG A 235 -1.15 19.23 28.01
C ARG A 235 -1.92 17.91 27.96
N GLN A 236 -1.50 16.98 27.11
CA GLN A 236 -2.17 15.68 26.91
C GLN A 236 -3.66 15.83 26.55
N GLN A 237 -3.99 16.78 25.66
CA GLN A 237 -5.36 17.09 25.27
C GLN A 237 -5.45 17.48 23.78
N PRO A 238 -6.67 17.50 23.19
CA PRO A 238 -6.88 18.07 21.87
C PRO A 238 -6.51 19.56 21.81
N ARG A 239 -6.16 20.04 20.61
CA ARG A 239 -5.91 21.48 20.37
C ARG A 239 -7.18 22.22 19.96
N LEU A 240 -8.05 21.54 19.23
CA LEU A 240 -9.25 22.06 18.59
C LEU A 240 -10.45 21.16 18.90
N MET A 241 -11.64 21.75 18.92
CA MET A 241 -12.92 21.06 19.00
C MET A 241 -13.95 21.68 18.04
N PHE A 242 -15.09 21.01 17.86
CA PHE A 242 -16.18 21.57 17.06
C PHE A 242 -16.77 22.81 17.72
N ASP A 243 -17.11 23.81 16.91
CA ASP A 243 -17.94 24.92 17.37
C ASP A 243 -19.40 24.48 17.47
N ALA A 244 -19.85 24.14 18.68
CA ALA A 244 -21.21 23.69 18.91
C ALA A 244 -22.28 24.73 18.51
N ALA A 245 -21.96 26.03 18.50
CA ALA A 245 -22.89 27.05 18.03
C ALA A 245 -23.08 27.00 16.51
N ALA A 246 -22.03 26.64 15.76
CA ALA A 246 -22.07 26.55 14.31
C ALA A 246 -22.61 25.19 13.82
N VAL A 247 -22.17 24.08 14.41
CA VAL A 247 -22.42 22.72 13.89
C VAL A 247 -23.39 21.89 14.74
N ARG A 248 -23.89 22.45 15.85
CA ARG A 248 -24.88 21.84 16.77
C ARG A 248 -24.39 20.64 17.58
N HIS A 249 -23.10 20.33 17.54
CA HIS A 249 -22.45 19.35 18.42
C HIS A 249 -21.04 19.79 18.79
N LYS A 250 -20.59 19.45 20.00
CA LYS A 250 -19.22 19.70 20.47
C LYS A 250 -18.24 18.56 20.14
N ALA A 251 -18.78 17.37 19.90
CA ALA A 251 -18.07 16.14 19.56
C ALA A 251 -19.02 15.18 18.82
N LEU A 252 -18.42 14.26 18.06
CA LEU A 252 -19.11 13.06 17.58
C LEU A 252 -19.20 12.03 18.72
N GLN A 253 -19.99 10.98 18.53
CA GLN A 253 -20.04 9.85 19.47
C GLN A 253 -19.31 8.63 18.89
N TRP A 254 -18.41 8.04 19.69
CA TRP A 254 -17.61 6.89 19.27
C TRP A 254 -18.48 5.74 18.76
N ALA A 255 -19.60 5.46 19.44
CA ALA A 255 -20.53 4.42 19.04
C ALA A 255 -21.18 4.67 17.67
N ASP A 256 -21.36 5.93 17.26
CA ASP A 256 -21.91 6.30 15.95
C ASP A 256 -20.83 6.21 14.86
N VAL A 257 -19.61 6.64 15.20
CA VAL A 257 -18.44 6.59 14.32
C VAL A 257 -18.13 5.15 13.91
N VAL A 258 -18.01 4.22 14.86
CA VAL A 258 -17.70 2.80 14.57
C VAL A 258 -18.87 2.08 13.89
N ALA A 259 -20.10 2.46 14.22
CA ALA A 259 -21.28 1.88 13.59
C ALA A 259 -21.52 2.40 12.16
N GLY A 260 -20.73 3.37 11.68
CA GLY A 260 -20.91 3.98 10.36
C GLY A 260 -22.20 4.79 10.25
N ARG A 261 -22.70 5.35 11.37
CA ARG A 261 -23.88 6.22 11.39
C ARG A 261 -23.59 7.67 10.99
N ILE A 262 -22.30 8.03 10.93
CA ILE A 262 -21.86 9.35 10.43
C ILE A 262 -21.65 9.24 8.92
N ASP A 263 -22.45 9.98 8.16
CA ASP A 263 -22.34 10.01 6.71
C ASP A 263 -21.41 11.14 6.22
N GLN A 264 -21.16 11.14 4.91
CA GLN A 264 -20.30 12.13 4.26
C GLN A 264 -20.90 13.54 4.16
N GLU A 265 -22.19 13.71 4.43
CA GLU A 265 -22.84 15.04 4.44
C GLU A 265 -22.80 15.68 5.84
N SER A 266 -22.49 14.89 6.86
CA SER A 266 -22.31 15.33 8.23
C SER A 266 -21.02 16.15 8.40
N VAL A 267 -20.98 17.04 9.38
CA VAL A 267 -19.74 17.73 9.77
C VAL A 267 -18.93 16.84 10.71
N TYR A 268 -18.11 15.96 10.14
CA TYR A 268 -17.30 14.97 10.85
C TYR A 268 -15.82 15.33 11.02
N TYR A 269 -15.39 16.47 10.47
CA TYR A 269 -14.01 16.92 10.39
C TYR A 269 -13.85 18.32 11.03
N LEU A 270 -12.63 18.65 11.47
CA LEU A 270 -12.28 19.97 12.01
C LEU A 270 -11.54 20.77 10.94
N VAL A 271 -11.89 22.03 10.73
CA VAL A 271 -11.20 22.94 9.80
C VAL A 271 -10.63 24.14 10.57
N GLU A 272 -9.36 24.46 10.35
CA GLU A 272 -8.71 25.66 10.89
C GLU A 272 -9.50 26.91 10.50
N GLY A 273 -9.83 27.75 11.49
CA GLY A 273 -10.68 28.94 11.32
C GLY A 273 -12.19 28.68 11.45
N GLN A 274 -12.65 27.43 11.37
CA GLN A 274 -14.06 27.05 11.67
C GLN A 274 -14.18 26.32 13.01
N ALA A 275 -13.18 25.49 13.35
CA ALA A 275 -13.04 24.88 14.65
C ALA A 275 -12.57 25.91 15.69
N VAL A 276 -12.97 25.72 16.94
CA VAL A 276 -12.58 26.58 18.07
C VAL A 276 -11.46 25.93 18.89
N PRO A 277 -10.69 26.71 19.66
CA PRO A 277 -9.73 26.16 20.62
C PRO A 277 -10.41 25.16 21.55
N PHE A 278 -9.71 24.07 21.87
CA PHE A 278 -10.22 23.07 22.79
C PHE A 278 -10.46 23.65 24.19
N ASP A 279 -11.69 23.48 24.69
CA ASP A 279 -12.07 23.84 26.06
C ASP A 279 -12.13 22.59 26.95
N PRO A 280 -11.22 22.43 27.94
CA PRO A 280 -11.26 21.29 28.86
C PRO A 280 -12.49 21.29 29.78
N GLN A 281 -13.19 22.43 29.94
CA GLN A 281 -14.35 22.59 30.81
C GLN A 281 -15.69 22.42 30.07
N ALA A 282 -15.67 22.02 28.79
CA ALA A 282 -16.87 21.81 27.98
C ALA A 282 -17.74 20.60 28.41
N GLY A 283 -17.50 20.00 29.57
CA GLY A 283 -18.29 18.89 30.13
C GLY A 283 -18.18 17.60 29.33
N TRP A 284 -16.97 17.17 29.00
CA TRP A 284 -16.68 15.97 28.22
C TRP A 284 -17.22 14.70 28.90
N VAL A 285 -17.82 13.82 28.10
CA VAL A 285 -18.39 12.55 28.57
C VAL A 285 -17.80 11.37 27.79
N GLU A 286 -17.92 10.17 28.38
CA GLU A 286 -17.40 8.93 27.79
C GLU A 286 -17.89 8.74 26.35
N GLY A 287 -16.95 8.52 25.43
CA GLY A 287 -17.25 8.32 24.02
C GLY A 287 -17.27 9.60 23.17
N ASP A 288 -17.15 10.79 23.76
CA ASP A 288 -16.97 12.03 23.00
C ASP A 288 -15.74 11.89 22.10
N THR A 289 -15.93 12.11 20.81
CA THR A 289 -14.95 11.83 19.76
C THR A 289 -14.64 13.08 18.94
N LEU A 290 -13.35 13.36 18.78
CA LEU A 290 -12.82 14.42 17.93
C LEU A 290 -11.85 13.85 16.88
N PRO A 291 -11.82 14.40 15.66
CA PRO A 291 -10.81 14.05 14.67
C PRO A 291 -9.39 14.32 15.23
N ARG A 292 -8.50 13.34 15.08
CA ARG A 292 -7.07 13.56 15.40
C ARG A 292 -6.39 14.39 14.33
N ARG A 293 -6.93 14.40 13.11
CA ARG A 293 -6.46 15.25 12.01
C ARG A 293 -7.43 16.41 11.82
N PHE A 294 -6.91 17.63 11.89
CA PHE A 294 -7.66 18.81 11.47
C PHE A 294 -7.20 19.23 10.07
N LEU A 295 -8.09 19.87 9.33
CA LEU A 295 -7.88 20.35 7.97
C LEU A 295 -7.51 21.82 8.00
N ARG A 296 -6.70 22.24 7.03
CA ARG A 296 -6.26 23.61 6.84
C ARG A 296 -5.96 23.84 5.38
N GLN A 297 -5.97 25.10 4.95
CA GLN A 297 -5.59 25.39 3.57
C GLN A 297 -4.12 25.01 3.34
N PRO A 298 -3.82 24.21 2.30
CA PRO A 298 -2.45 23.97 1.89
C PRO A 298 -1.85 25.23 1.23
N GLU A 299 -0.53 25.29 1.17
CA GLU A 299 0.23 26.41 0.59
C GLU A 299 1.44 25.85 -0.18
N GLY A 300 1.92 26.57 -1.19
CA GLY A 300 3.05 26.14 -2.04
C GLY A 300 2.65 25.04 -3.02
N SER A 301 3.64 24.29 -3.51
CA SER A 301 3.43 23.20 -4.47
C SER A 301 2.50 22.11 -3.92
N LYS A 302 2.50 21.89 -2.60
CA LYS A 302 1.52 21.00 -1.93
C LYS A 302 0.04 21.32 -2.19
N ALA A 303 -0.28 22.50 -2.69
CA ALA A 303 -1.64 22.96 -2.95
C ALA A 303 -2.06 22.81 -4.42
N ASP A 304 -1.21 22.29 -5.30
CA ASP A 304 -1.42 22.34 -6.75
C ASP A 304 -2.58 21.43 -7.21
N ILE A 305 -2.89 20.37 -6.46
CA ILE A 305 -3.98 19.44 -6.78
C ILE A 305 -5.25 19.73 -5.98
N THR A 306 -6.33 19.96 -6.72
CA THR A 306 -7.67 20.21 -6.17
C THR A 306 -8.67 19.16 -6.62
N VAL A 307 -9.78 19.05 -5.91
CA VAL A 307 -10.91 18.21 -6.31
C VAL A 307 -11.88 19.05 -7.13
N GLN A 308 -12.17 18.62 -8.36
CA GLN A 308 -13.25 19.21 -9.15
C GLN A 308 -14.60 18.82 -8.53
N GLY A 309 -15.38 19.81 -8.11
CA GLY A 309 -16.67 19.59 -7.44
C GLY A 309 -16.49 18.95 -6.06
N LYS A 310 -16.85 17.67 -5.92
CA LYS A 310 -16.71 16.89 -4.68
C LYS A 310 -16.31 15.46 -5.01
N GLY A 311 -15.33 14.90 -4.31
CA GLY A 311 -15.12 13.46 -4.27
C GLY A 311 -16.23 12.83 -3.44
N ARG A 312 -17.07 11.99 -4.05
CA ARG A 312 -18.29 11.48 -3.42
C ARG A 312 -18.34 9.97 -3.48
N TRP A 313 -18.83 9.37 -2.41
CA TRP A 313 -19.25 7.99 -2.40
C TRP A 313 -20.76 7.90 -2.60
N ALA A 314 -21.19 7.10 -3.56
CA ALA A 314 -22.59 6.81 -3.83
C ALA A 314 -22.71 5.43 -4.48
N ASP A 315 -23.78 4.71 -4.17
CA ASP A 315 -24.11 3.42 -4.80
C ASP A 315 -22.93 2.42 -4.78
N GLY A 316 -22.22 2.35 -3.65
CA GLY A 316 -21.10 1.43 -3.46
C GLY A 316 -19.82 1.81 -4.19
N HIS A 317 -19.68 3.06 -4.65
CA HIS A 317 -18.51 3.52 -5.39
C HIS A 317 -18.07 4.90 -4.97
N TRP A 318 -16.76 5.12 -4.93
CA TRP A 318 -16.20 6.47 -4.98
C TRP A 318 -16.16 6.97 -6.42
N ASP A 319 -16.44 8.25 -6.60
CA ASP A 319 -16.23 9.02 -7.82
C ASP A 319 -15.51 10.31 -7.45
N VAL A 320 -14.27 10.47 -7.92
CA VAL A 320 -13.36 11.56 -7.55
C VAL A 320 -12.70 12.09 -8.79
N THR A 321 -12.79 13.40 -9.02
CA THR A 321 -12.02 14.06 -10.08
C THR A 321 -10.99 14.99 -9.48
N LEU A 322 -9.72 14.75 -9.78
CA LEU A 322 -8.62 15.62 -9.41
C LEU A 322 -8.27 16.54 -10.57
N SER A 323 -7.89 17.78 -10.27
CA SER A 323 -7.43 18.74 -11.26
C SER A 323 -6.14 19.41 -10.81
N ARG A 324 -5.24 19.65 -11.77
CA ARG A 324 -3.97 20.37 -11.57
C ARG A 324 -3.67 21.21 -12.81
N ALA A 325 -2.96 22.31 -12.64
CA ALA A 325 -2.35 23.02 -13.76
C ALA A 325 -1.44 22.08 -14.57
N LEU A 326 -1.35 22.29 -15.88
CA LEU A 326 -0.37 21.60 -16.71
C LEU A 326 1.06 22.02 -16.33
N ASP A 327 1.25 23.32 -16.11
CA ASP A 327 2.48 23.90 -15.57
C ASP A 327 2.20 24.47 -14.18
N THR A 328 2.72 23.80 -13.15
CA THR A 328 2.57 24.23 -11.75
C THR A 328 3.55 25.33 -11.36
N GLY A 329 4.59 25.58 -12.17
CA GLY A 329 5.70 26.45 -11.80
C GLY A 329 6.70 25.81 -10.82
N HIS A 330 6.51 24.54 -10.43
CA HIS A 330 7.35 23.83 -9.46
C HIS A 330 8.06 22.60 -10.09
N PRO A 331 8.93 22.75 -11.09
CA PRO A 331 9.51 21.62 -11.86
C PRO A 331 10.46 20.70 -11.08
N LEU A 332 10.81 21.04 -9.84
CA LEU A 332 11.55 20.15 -8.95
C LEU A 332 10.60 19.25 -8.13
N ASP A 333 9.35 19.66 -7.99
CA ASP A 333 8.33 18.98 -7.23
C ASP A 333 7.39 18.18 -8.14
N ASP A 334 7.02 18.79 -9.27
CA ASP A 334 6.02 18.27 -10.21
C ASP A 334 6.59 17.91 -11.57
N LYS A 335 5.92 16.96 -12.23
CA LYS A 335 6.11 16.74 -13.66
C LYS A 335 5.25 17.72 -14.44
N ILE A 336 5.90 18.66 -15.12
CA ILE A 336 5.25 19.65 -15.97
C ILE A 336 4.65 18.96 -17.20
N LEU A 337 3.33 19.07 -17.32
CA LEU A 337 2.56 18.47 -18.39
C LEU A 337 2.49 19.41 -19.59
N ARG A 338 2.46 18.84 -20.79
CA ARG A 338 2.43 19.58 -22.05
C ARG A 338 1.40 18.95 -22.97
N ASP A 339 0.79 19.81 -23.78
CA ASP A 339 -0.05 19.39 -24.88
C ASP A 339 0.69 18.37 -25.77
N HIS A 340 -0.02 17.32 -26.21
CA HIS A 340 0.57 16.18 -26.93
C HIS A 340 1.68 15.41 -26.18
N GLY A 341 1.81 15.62 -24.87
CA GLY A 341 2.72 14.88 -24.00
C GLY A 341 2.33 13.41 -23.84
N LEU A 342 3.33 12.56 -23.59
CA LEU A 342 3.17 11.16 -23.25
C LEU A 342 3.85 10.90 -21.91
N TYR A 343 3.11 10.32 -20.99
CA TYR A 343 3.53 10.09 -19.61
C TYR A 343 3.34 8.64 -19.24
N ASP A 344 4.13 8.17 -18.29
CA ASP A 344 3.92 6.88 -17.64
C ASP A 344 3.14 7.10 -16.35
N VAL A 345 2.17 6.21 -16.06
CA VAL A 345 1.36 6.27 -14.85
C VAL A 345 1.20 4.91 -14.18
N ALA A 346 1.05 4.91 -12.86
CA ALA A 346 0.63 3.73 -12.08
C ALA A 346 -0.29 4.15 -10.93
N PHE A 347 -1.34 3.36 -10.70
CA PHE A 347 -2.40 3.70 -9.76
C PHE A 347 -2.34 2.85 -8.50
N ALA A 348 -2.85 3.40 -7.40
CA ALA A 348 -3.12 2.66 -6.19
C ALA A 348 -4.42 3.10 -5.53
N ILE A 349 -5.12 2.17 -4.85
CA ILE A 349 -6.25 2.50 -3.97
C ILE A 349 -6.12 1.82 -2.61
N HIS A 350 -6.48 2.55 -1.56
CA HIS A 350 -6.80 1.98 -0.25
C HIS A 350 -8.31 1.98 -0.07
N ARG A 351 -8.85 0.82 0.36
CA ARG A 351 -10.25 0.62 0.72
C ARG A 351 -10.33 -0.31 1.93
N HIS A 352 -11.49 -0.37 2.59
CA HIS A 352 -11.70 -1.24 3.76
C HIS A 352 -10.85 -0.89 4.98
N ALA A 353 -10.64 0.41 5.21
CA ALA A 353 -9.89 0.90 6.37
C ALA A 353 -8.50 0.28 6.50
N THR A 354 -7.80 0.12 5.39
CA THR A 354 -6.43 -0.37 5.38
C THR A 354 -5.44 0.79 5.36
N GLY A 355 -4.29 0.61 6.01
CA GLY A 355 -3.13 1.51 5.97
C GLY A 355 -1.95 0.90 5.20
N GLY A 356 -0.84 1.65 5.05
CA GLY A 356 0.45 1.09 4.63
C GLY A 356 0.42 0.23 3.35
N ARG A 357 1.08 -0.94 3.39
CA ARG A 357 1.18 -1.85 2.24
C ARG A 357 -0.12 -2.56 1.85
N TRP A 358 -1.18 -2.51 2.66
CA TRP A 358 -2.45 -3.19 2.37
C TRP A 358 -3.31 -2.36 1.42
N HIS A 359 -2.97 -2.39 0.14
CA HIS A 359 -3.67 -1.67 -0.93
C HIS A 359 -3.65 -2.44 -2.24
N TYR A 360 -4.32 -1.90 -3.24
CA TYR A 360 -4.32 -2.45 -4.60
C TYR A 360 -3.52 -1.53 -5.51
N VAL A 361 -2.76 -2.10 -6.45
CA VAL A 361 -1.91 -1.38 -7.40
C VAL A 361 -2.17 -1.80 -8.84
N SER A 362 -1.87 -0.93 -9.80
CA SER A 362 -1.85 -1.28 -11.23
C SER A 362 -0.45 -1.68 -11.70
N LEU A 363 -0.39 -2.31 -12.87
CA LEU A 363 0.81 -2.29 -13.72
C LEU A 363 1.01 -0.89 -14.33
N PRO A 364 2.23 -0.53 -14.79
CA PRO A 364 2.44 0.75 -15.47
C PRO A 364 1.62 0.82 -16.75
N MET A 365 1.14 2.03 -17.08
CA MET A 365 0.34 2.35 -18.25
C MET A 365 0.81 3.68 -18.84
N SER A 366 0.52 3.91 -20.11
CA SER A 366 0.76 5.20 -20.76
C SER A 366 -0.45 6.14 -20.65
N LEU A 367 -0.20 7.42 -20.37
CA LEU A 367 -1.16 8.52 -20.39
C LEU A 367 -0.75 9.51 -21.50
N GLY A 368 -1.59 9.65 -22.53
CA GLY A 368 -1.36 10.57 -23.64
C GLY A 368 -2.32 11.75 -23.60
N LEU A 369 -1.80 12.98 -23.64
CA LEU A 369 -2.62 14.19 -23.78
C LEU A 369 -2.93 14.39 -25.26
N GLY A 370 -4.18 14.22 -25.68
CA GLY A 370 -4.59 14.44 -27.08
C GLY A 370 -3.86 13.52 -28.08
N ARG A 371 -3.40 12.33 -27.65
CA ARG A 371 -2.68 11.37 -28.48
C ARG A 371 -2.88 9.93 -27.99
N ASP A 372 -2.60 8.97 -28.88
CA ASP A 372 -2.73 7.55 -28.59
C ASP A 372 -1.85 7.09 -27.41
N ALA A 373 -2.48 6.39 -26.47
CA ALA A 373 -1.90 5.80 -25.27
C ALA A 373 -2.91 4.80 -24.64
N ASP A 374 -2.54 4.12 -23.56
CA ASP A 374 -3.47 3.25 -22.81
C ASP A 374 -4.64 4.04 -22.19
N ILE A 375 -4.35 5.25 -21.72
CA ILE A 375 -5.31 6.24 -21.24
C ILE A 375 -5.11 7.50 -22.07
N VAL A 376 -6.16 7.94 -22.75
CA VAL A 376 -6.14 9.18 -23.55
C VAL A 376 -6.84 10.27 -22.77
N ALA A 377 -6.11 11.34 -22.46
CA ALA A 377 -6.70 12.56 -21.94
C ALA A 377 -7.31 13.34 -23.11
N MET A 378 -8.63 13.47 -23.11
CA MET A 378 -9.37 14.15 -24.18
C MET A 378 -9.23 15.67 -24.03
N GLN A 379 -8.84 16.34 -25.12
CA GLN A 379 -8.81 17.80 -25.15
C GLN A 379 -10.24 18.36 -25.18
N PHE A 380 -10.49 19.47 -24.49
CA PHE A 380 -11.76 20.17 -24.51
C PHE A 380 -11.59 21.69 -24.34
N ASP A 381 -12.60 22.46 -24.76
CA ASP A 381 -12.53 23.93 -24.87
C ASP A 381 -13.22 24.70 -23.73
N VAL A 382 -13.78 24.01 -22.74
CA VAL A 382 -14.43 24.64 -21.57
C VAL A 382 -13.50 24.63 -20.35
N ALA A 383 -13.89 25.32 -19.27
CA ALA A 383 -13.07 25.41 -18.06
C ALA A 383 -12.93 24.07 -17.33
N GLU A 384 -13.99 23.24 -17.37
CA GLU A 384 -14.08 21.99 -16.62
C GLU A 384 -14.80 20.90 -17.44
N PRO A 385 -14.35 19.64 -17.39
CA PRO A 385 -14.96 18.57 -18.16
C PRO A 385 -16.27 18.11 -17.51
N THR A 386 -17.21 17.63 -18.34
CA THR A 386 -18.36 16.85 -17.89
C THR A 386 -18.12 15.38 -18.19
N TRP A 387 -18.10 14.54 -17.17
CA TRP A 387 -17.84 13.11 -17.32
C TRP A 387 -19.09 12.38 -17.82
N SER A 388 -18.96 11.70 -18.96
CA SER A 388 -19.99 10.80 -19.51
C SER A 388 -19.34 9.57 -20.14
N GLY A 389 -20.10 8.49 -20.31
CA GLY A 389 -19.61 7.23 -20.88
C GLY A 389 -18.68 6.43 -19.95
N PRO A 390 -18.33 5.18 -20.29
CA PRO A 390 -17.44 4.36 -19.46
C PRO A 390 -16.00 4.87 -19.52
N GLY A 391 -15.29 4.87 -18.38
CA GLY A 391 -13.85 5.13 -18.34
C GLY A 391 -13.03 3.91 -18.76
N ARG A 392 -11.71 4.10 -18.90
CA ARG A 392 -10.76 2.99 -19.08
C ARG A 392 -10.76 2.15 -17.81
N GLU A 393 -11.12 0.87 -17.93
CA GLU A 393 -11.00 -0.07 -16.82
C GLU A 393 -9.55 -0.52 -16.64
N VAL A 394 -9.07 -0.38 -15.40
CA VAL A 394 -7.74 -0.76 -14.94
C VAL A 394 -7.91 -1.79 -13.83
N THR A 395 -7.44 -3.01 -14.04
CA THR A 395 -7.48 -4.05 -13.01
C THR A 395 -6.34 -3.83 -12.02
N LEU A 396 -6.69 -3.41 -10.80
CA LEU A 396 -5.76 -3.32 -9.69
C LEU A 396 -5.65 -4.68 -8.99
N PHE A 397 -4.51 -4.94 -8.34
CA PHE A 397 -4.27 -6.17 -7.60
C PHE A 397 -3.49 -5.93 -6.31
N TYR A 398 -3.65 -6.86 -5.36
CA TYR A 398 -2.90 -6.82 -4.10
C TYR A 398 -1.41 -7.18 -4.35
N PRO A 399 -0.44 -6.30 -4.04
CA PRO A 399 0.96 -6.49 -4.44
C PRO A 399 1.77 -7.44 -3.53
N GLY A 400 1.24 -7.80 -2.36
CA GLY A 400 1.94 -8.57 -1.35
C GLY A 400 3.21 -7.90 -0.82
N GLN A 401 4.28 -8.67 -0.57
CA GLN A 401 5.59 -8.15 -0.13
C GLN A 401 6.67 -8.41 -1.18
N VAL A 402 6.60 -7.68 -2.30
CA VAL A 402 7.59 -7.75 -3.38
C VAL A 402 8.38 -6.46 -3.42
N SER A 403 9.69 -6.54 -3.14
CA SER A 403 10.61 -5.41 -3.17
C SER A 403 11.48 -5.43 -4.43
N TRP A 404 12.02 -4.27 -4.79
CA TRP A 404 12.98 -4.11 -5.87
C TRP A 404 14.24 -4.98 -5.69
N PRO A 405 14.85 -5.06 -4.47
CA PRO A 405 15.90 -6.04 -4.18
C PRO A 405 15.51 -7.48 -4.48
N HIS A 406 14.31 -7.89 -4.07
CA HIS A 406 13.83 -9.26 -4.33
C HIS A 406 13.73 -9.54 -5.82
N LEU A 407 13.21 -8.60 -6.60
CA LEU A 407 13.08 -8.72 -8.07
C LEU A 407 14.44 -8.88 -8.79
N HIS A 408 15.51 -8.32 -8.22
CA HIS A 408 16.89 -8.45 -8.70
C HIS A 408 17.65 -9.64 -8.11
N SER A 409 17.08 -10.35 -7.16
CA SER A 409 17.73 -11.46 -6.46
C SER A 409 17.55 -12.79 -7.21
N LYS A 410 18.43 -13.76 -6.92
CA LYS A 410 18.28 -15.15 -7.41
C LYS A 410 17.01 -15.85 -6.92
N ALA A 411 16.34 -15.30 -5.90
CA ALA A 411 15.08 -15.87 -5.40
C ALA A 411 13.90 -15.59 -6.34
N HIS A 412 14.00 -14.56 -7.19
CA HIS A 412 13.01 -14.26 -8.22
C HIS A 412 13.39 -14.95 -9.54
N ALA A 413 12.55 -15.88 -10.00
CA ALA A 413 12.79 -16.61 -11.25
C ALA A 413 12.88 -15.67 -12.48
N GLY A 414 12.25 -14.50 -12.43
CA GLY A 414 12.31 -13.47 -13.47
C GLY A 414 13.50 -12.51 -13.38
N ALA A 415 14.46 -12.70 -12.47
CA ALA A 415 15.56 -11.75 -12.26
C ALA A 415 16.41 -11.51 -13.52
N GLU A 416 16.60 -12.53 -14.36
CA GLU A 416 17.28 -12.37 -15.65
C GLU A 416 16.50 -11.47 -16.62
N ALA A 417 15.16 -11.53 -16.61
CA ALA A 417 14.33 -10.65 -17.43
C ALA A 417 14.41 -9.20 -16.94
N ILE A 418 14.48 -8.98 -15.63
CA ILE A 418 14.74 -7.66 -15.03
C ILE A 418 16.13 -7.13 -15.46
N ALA A 419 17.17 -7.96 -15.39
CA ALA A 419 18.52 -7.59 -15.83
C ALA A 419 18.58 -7.21 -17.33
N ARG A 420 17.76 -7.86 -18.15
CA ARG A 420 17.57 -7.55 -19.58
C ARG A 420 16.61 -6.37 -19.84
N ARG A 421 16.12 -5.71 -18.78
CA ARG A 421 15.20 -4.57 -18.83
C ARG A 421 13.90 -4.87 -19.59
N LEU A 422 13.42 -6.11 -19.50
CA LEU A 422 12.13 -6.47 -20.09
C LEU A 422 11.00 -5.91 -19.22
N PRO A 423 9.99 -5.25 -19.81
CA PRO A 423 8.81 -4.79 -19.07
C PRO A 423 8.09 -5.92 -18.34
N VAL A 424 7.45 -5.58 -17.22
CA VAL A 424 6.70 -6.54 -16.39
C VAL A 424 5.62 -7.28 -17.19
N HIS A 425 4.91 -6.57 -18.08
CA HIS A 425 3.85 -7.12 -18.91
C HIS A 425 4.33 -8.17 -19.92
N THR A 426 5.63 -8.23 -20.22
CA THR A 426 6.20 -9.23 -21.15
C THR A 426 6.14 -10.64 -20.57
N ARG A 427 6.19 -10.79 -19.25
CA ARG A 427 6.29 -12.10 -18.57
C ARG A 427 5.19 -12.34 -17.54
N HIS A 428 4.42 -11.32 -17.19
CA HIS A 428 3.45 -11.41 -16.11
C HIS A 428 2.10 -10.80 -16.49
N SER A 429 1.04 -11.43 -16.02
CA SER A 429 -0.31 -10.88 -15.98
C SER A 429 -0.71 -10.51 -14.56
N VAL A 430 -1.71 -9.64 -14.43
CA VAL A 430 -2.33 -9.30 -13.14
C VAL A 430 -2.82 -10.55 -12.40
N GLU A 431 -3.36 -11.53 -13.15
CA GLU A 431 -3.85 -12.80 -12.60
C GLU A 431 -2.76 -13.60 -11.88
N GLN A 432 -1.52 -13.56 -12.40
CA GLN A 432 -0.39 -14.21 -11.76
C GLN A 432 0.14 -13.38 -10.58
N LEU A 433 0.27 -12.06 -10.76
CA LEU A 433 0.91 -11.19 -9.78
C LEU A 433 0.13 -11.07 -8.47
N LYS A 434 -1.21 -11.13 -8.52
CA LYS A 434 -2.06 -11.11 -7.33
C LYS A 434 -1.79 -12.27 -6.36
N HIS A 435 -1.28 -13.39 -6.89
CA HIS A 435 -0.88 -14.56 -6.10
C HIS A 435 0.61 -14.54 -5.77
N TYR A 436 1.45 -14.13 -6.72
CA TYR A 436 2.90 -14.07 -6.54
C TYR A 436 3.30 -13.23 -5.32
N GLY A 437 2.65 -12.08 -5.12
CA GLY A 437 2.93 -11.24 -3.96
C GLY A 437 2.70 -11.97 -2.63
N ILE A 438 1.64 -12.79 -2.55
CA ILE A 438 1.33 -13.62 -1.37
C ILE A 438 2.34 -14.76 -1.26
N GLU A 439 2.71 -15.40 -2.37
CA GLU A 439 3.71 -16.47 -2.37
C GLU A 439 5.07 -15.99 -1.82
N VAL A 440 5.47 -14.76 -2.12
CA VAL A 440 6.69 -14.18 -1.55
C VAL A 440 6.56 -13.99 -0.04
N GLU A 441 5.40 -13.56 0.47
CA GLU A 441 5.14 -13.40 1.92
C GLU A 441 5.31 -14.71 2.71
N PHE A 442 4.97 -15.85 2.11
CA PHE A 442 4.98 -17.16 2.77
C PHE A 442 6.06 -18.11 2.21
N ALA A 443 7.07 -17.59 1.51
CA ALA A 443 8.03 -18.41 0.77
C ALA A 443 8.77 -19.41 1.69
N GLN A 444 9.10 -19.01 2.93
CA GLN A 444 9.78 -19.88 3.89
C GLN A 444 8.87 -21.02 4.36
N GLU A 445 7.62 -20.70 4.72
CA GLU A 445 6.64 -21.66 5.18
C GLU A 445 6.28 -22.66 4.07
N MET A 446 6.12 -22.18 2.83
CA MET A 446 5.86 -23.03 1.67
C MET A 446 7.03 -23.97 1.39
N ARG A 447 8.28 -23.47 1.40
CA ARG A 447 9.47 -24.33 1.24
C ARG A 447 9.57 -25.39 2.33
N ARG A 448 9.30 -25.01 3.59
CA ARG A 448 9.27 -25.96 4.70
C ARG A 448 8.19 -27.03 4.50
N GLN A 449 7.00 -26.63 4.04
CA GLN A 449 5.90 -27.54 3.73
C GLN A 449 6.24 -28.50 2.58
N TRP A 450 6.90 -28.01 1.53
CA TRP A 450 7.38 -28.84 0.43
C TRP A 450 8.44 -29.84 0.87
N LEU A 451 9.37 -29.44 1.73
CA LEU A 451 10.35 -30.36 2.31
C LEU A 451 9.68 -31.46 3.12
N TRP A 452 8.69 -31.13 3.96
CA TRP A 452 7.93 -32.15 4.69
C TRP A 452 7.21 -33.12 3.74
N THR A 453 6.59 -32.60 2.69
CA THR A 453 5.91 -33.41 1.67
C THR A 453 6.89 -34.33 0.94
N LEU A 454 8.07 -33.83 0.58
CA LEU A 454 9.14 -34.60 -0.05
C LEU A 454 9.65 -35.70 0.87
N TRP A 455 9.92 -35.39 2.13
CA TRP A 455 10.38 -36.38 3.12
C TRP A 455 9.32 -37.45 3.39
N SER A 456 8.04 -37.07 3.50
CA SER A 456 6.93 -38.03 3.58
C SER A 456 6.89 -38.95 2.37
N GLY A 457 6.98 -38.39 1.15
CA GLY A 457 6.98 -39.16 -0.08
C GLY A 457 8.16 -40.14 -0.14
N LEU A 458 9.36 -39.68 0.19
CA LEU A 458 10.56 -40.51 0.22
C LEU A 458 10.44 -41.63 1.27
N ALA A 459 9.94 -41.33 2.47
CA ALA A 459 9.72 -42.33 3.52
C ALA A 459 8.72 -43.40 3.08
N LEU A 460 7.64 -43.02 2.39
CA LEU A 460 6.66 -43.95 1.84
C LEU A 460 7.27 -44.83 0.73
N ILE A 461 8.02 -44.25 -0.21
CA ILE A 461 8.70 -44.99 -1.28
C ILE A 461 9.70 -46.00 -0.69
N LEU A 462 10.51 -45.58 0.29
CA LEU A 462 11.47 -46.46 0.96
C LEU A 462 10.75 -47.55 1.77
N GLY A 463 9.68 -47.21 2.48
CA GLY A 463 8.87 -48.19 3.23
C GLY A 463 8.28 -49.26 2.32
N ILE A 464 7.68 -48.87 1.19
CA ILE A 464 7.13 -49.78 0.18
C ILE A 464 8.24 -50.61 -0.47
N GLY A 465 9.32 -49.97 -0.92
CA GLY A 465 10.44 -50.66 -1.58
C GLY A 465 11.08 -51.70 -0.66
N PHE A 466 11.23 -51.37 0.62
CA PHE A 466 11.75 -52.30 1.62
C PHE A 466 10.79 -53.48 1.85
N ALA A 467 9.49 -53.22 2.01
CA ALA A 467 8.48 -54.26 2.17
C ALA A 467 8.40 -55.20 0.96
N LEU A 468 8.42 -54.65 -0.27
CA LEU A 468 8.40 -55.42 -1.52
C LEU A 468 9.65 -56.28 -1.68
N ASN A 469 10.84 -55.71 -1.44
CA ASN A 469 12.09 -56.45 -1.54
C ASN A 469 12.13 -57.62 -0.53
N MET A 470 11.61 -57.41 0.69
CA MET A 470 11.48 -58.48 1.67
C MET A 470 10.51 -59.58 1.21
N ALA A 471 9.34 -59.23 0.69
CA ALA A 471 8.37 -60.20 0.20
C ALA A 471 8.95 -61.05 -0.95
N LEU A 472 9.72 -60.43 -1.86
CA LEU A 472 10.42 -61.12 -2.93
C LEU A 472 11.57 -62.00 -2.42
N ALA A 473 12.33 -61.54 -1.42
CA ALA A 473 13.42 -62.31 -0.82
C ALA A 473 12.90 -63.55 -0.04
N GLN A 474 11.74 -63.44 0.63
CA GLN A 474 11.08 -64.58 1.26
C GLN A 474 10.63 -65.63 0.22
N ARG A 475 10.12 -65.20 -0.95
CA ARG A 475 9.73 -66.12 -2.04
C ARG A 475 10.91 -66.81 -2.73
N ARG A 476 12.10 -66.19 -2.75
CA ARG A 476 13.31 -66.78 -3.36
C ARG A 476 14.06 -67.74 -2.42
N GLY A 477 13.77 -67.70 -1.13
CA GLY A 477 14.35 -68.58 -0.11
C GLY A 477 13.41 -69.68 0.40
N ALA A 478 12.23 -69.83 -0.23
CA ALA A 478 11.22 -70.84 0.04
C ALA A 478 11.26 -71.95 -1.00
#